data_AF-B0MAU7-F1
#
_entry.id   AF-B0MAU7-F1
#
_cell.length_a   1.000
_cell.length_b   1.000
_cell.length_c   1.000
_cell.angle_alpha   90.00
_cell.angle_beta   90.00
_cell.angle_gamma   90.00
#
_symmetry.space_group_name_H-M   'P 1'
#
loop_
_entity.id
_entity.type
_entity.pdbx_description
1 polymer ?
#
loop_
_entity_poly.entity_id
_entity_poly.type
_entity_poly.pdbx_seq_one_letter_code
_entity_poly.pdbx_strand_id
1 'polypeptide(L)'
;MVLELKTEKFKPEFAGKLNFYVTAVNKNMKEKQDNQTIGILICKDKDNVVAEYALDDILQPIGIAQYEFTKILKGEFKNNLPTIEEIEQELAK
;
A
#
# COMPACT_ATOMS: atom_id res chain seq x y z
N MET A 1 2.83 8.73 -10.37
CA MET A 1 2.60 8.26 -8.98
C MET A 1 2.75 6.75 -8.96
N VAL A 2 3.35 6.19 -7.91
CA VAL A 2 3.45 4.73 -7.70
C VAL A 2 2.70 4.37 -6.43
N LEU A 3 1.89 3.32 -6.48
CA LEU A 3 1.12 2.81 -5.35
C LEU A 3 1.52 1.37 -5.06
N GLU A 4 1.85 1.08 -3.80
CA GLU A 4 2.16 -0.27 -3.31
C GLU A 4 1.18 -0.64 -2.19
N LEU A 5 0.48 -1.78 -2.32
CA LEU A 5 -0.44 -2.29 -1.30
C LEU A 5 0.13 -3.55 -0.64
N LYS A 6 0.07 -3.59 0.70
CA LYS A 6 0.48 -4.74 1.53
C LYS A 6 -0.65 -5.14 2.47
N THR A 7 -0.98 -6.42 2.45
CA THR A 7 -1.96 -7.03 3.38
C THR A 7 -1.35 -7.40 4.73
N GLU A 8 -0.04 -7.17 4.90
CA GLU A 8 0.73 -7.38 6.11
C GLU A 8 1.17 -6.05 6.75
N LYS A 9 1.69 -6.14 7.98
CA LYS A 9 2.30 -5.00 8.69
C LYS A 9 3.51 -4.48 7.91
N PHE A 10 3.74 -3.17 7.94
CA PHE A 10 4.91 -2.57 7.31
C PHE A 10 6.22 -3.25 7.73
N LYS A 11 7.09 -3.49 6.74
CA LYS A 11 8.47 -3.94 6.90
C LYS A 11 9.39 -2.96 6.15
N PRO A 12 10.60 -2.64 6.67
CA PRO A 12 11.52 -1.70 6.02
C PRO A 12 11.85 -2.06 4.56
N GLU A 13 11.93 -3.35 4.22
CA GLU A 13 12.19 -3.81 2.84
C GLU A 13 11.16 -3.31 1.82
N PHE A 14 9.94 -2.98 2.24
CA PHE A 14 8.91 -2.48 1.33
C PHE A 14 9.21 -1.04 0.88
N ALA A 15 9.80 -0.22 1.76
CA ALA A 15 10.27 1.12 1.40
C ALA A 15 11.34 1.05 0.32
N GLY A 16 12.25 0.09 0.41
CA GLY A 16 13.26 -0.18 -0.62
C GLY A 16 12.66 -0.55 -1.98
N LYS A 17 11.66 -1.44 -2.00
CA LYS A 17 10.93 -1.81 -3.24
C LYS A 17 10.24 -0.61 -3.87
N LEU A 18 9.51 0.18 -3.07
CA LEU A 18 8.82 1.37 -3.56
C LEU A 18 9.80 2.43 -4.06
N ASN A 19 10.92 2.64 -3.37
CA ASN A 19 11.98 3.56 -3.81
C ASN A 19 12.57 3.16 -5.17
N PHE A 20 12.77 1.85 -5.39
CA PHE A 20 13.17 1.32 -6.69
C PHE A 20 12.13 1.65 -7.77
N TYR A 21 10.84 1.41 -7.52
CA TYR A 21 9.77 1.71 -8.48
C TYR A 21 9.69 3.19 -8.82
N VAL A 22 9.72 4.07 -7.81
CA VAL A 22 9.70 5.52 -8.00
C VAL A 22 10.91 5.97 -8.84
N THR A 23 12.09 5.43 -8.56
CA THR A 23 13.30 5.71 -9.34
C THR A 23 13.16 5.25 -10.79
N ALA A 24 12.62 4.05 -11.01
CA ALA A 24 12.41 3.51 -12.35
C ALA A 24 11.42 4.37 -13.16
N VAL A 25 10.32 4.81 -12.55
CA VAL A 25 9.34 5.71 -13.20
C VAL A 25 9.98 7.06 -13.51
N ASN A 26 10.71 7.66 -12.56
CA ASN A 26 11.40 8.92 -12.77
C ASN A 26 12.44 8.86 -13.89
N LYS A 27 13.11 7.73 -14.11
CA LYS A 27 14.12 7.57 -15.16
C LYS A 27 13.55 7.22 -16.53
N ASN A 28 12.48 6.43 -16.58
CA ASN A 28 12.04 5.80 -17.84
C ASN A 28 10.70 6.33 -18.37
N MET A 29 9.87 6.97 -17.53
CA MET A 29 8.52 7.36 -17.90
C MET A 29 8.23 8.85 -17.69
N LYS A 30 8.94 9.49 -16.76
CA LYS A 30 8.74 10.90 -16.41
C LYS A 30 9.16 11.82 -17.57
N GLU A 31 8.28 12.74 -17.95
CA GLU A 31 8.55 13.79 -18.92
C GLU A 31 9.19 15.03 -18.25
N LYS A 32 9.68 15.97 -19.08
CA LYS A 32 10.34 17.20 -18.59
C LYS A 32 9.40 18.08 -17.76
N GLN A 33 8.11 18.10 -18.11
CA GLN A 33 7.08 18.91 -17.48
C GLN A 33 6.48 18.29 -16.21
N ASP A 34 6.75 16.99 -15.97
CA ASP A 34 6.20 16.29 -14.83
C ASP A 34 6.93 16.67 -13.53
N ASN A 35 6.18 16.67 -12.44
CA ASN A 35 6.74 16.72 -11.08
C ASN A 35 7.42 15.39 -10.72
N GLN A 36 8.19 15.40 -9.63
CA GLN A 36 8.78 14.17 -9.11
C GLN A 36 7.69 13.14 -8.77
N THR A 37 7.93 11.88 -9.13
CA THR A 37 6.98 10.79 -8.84
C THR A 37 6.84 10.59 -7.35
N ILE A 38 5.60 10.67 -6.85
CA ILE A 38 5.25 10.35 -5.46
C ILE A 38 5.03 8.84 -5.32
N GLY A 39 5.64 8.24 -4.31
CA GLY A 39 5.40 6.85 -3.89
C GLY A 39 4.48 6.79 -2.68
N ILE A 40 3.44 5.96 -2.74
CA ILE A 40 2.55 5.71 -1.60
C ILE A 40 2.54 4.22 -1.30
N LEU A 41 2.90 3.87 -0.07
CA LEU A 41 2.76 2.51 0.46
C LEU A 41 1.56 2.46 1.39
N ILE A 42 0.61 1.57 1.11
CA ILE A 42 -0.54 1.29 1.95
C ILE A 42 -0.34 -0.10 2.57
N CYS A 43 -0.38 -0.20 3.89
CA CYS A 43 -0.18 -1.45 4.63
C CYS A 43 -1.28 -1.70 5.66
N LYS A 44 -1.38 -2.94 6.17
CA LYS A 44 -2.41 -3.29 7.16
C LYS A 44 -2.25 -2.53 8.48
N ASP A 45 -1.01 -2.29 8.87
CA ASP A 45 -0.63 -1.63 10.12
C ASP A 45 0.83 -1.16 10.00
N LYS A 46 1.23 -0.18 10.82
CA LYS A 46 2.62 0.31 10.87
C LYS A 46 3.03 0.74 12.26
N ASP A 47 4.29 0.49 12.59
CA ASP A 47 4.95 1.20 13.69
C ASP A 47 5.50 2.52 13.14
N ASN A 48 5.15 3.64 13.77
CA ASN A 48 5.54 4.97 13.27
C ASN A 48 7.04 5.18 13.32
N VAL A 49 7.72 4.68 14.36
CA VAL A 49 9.16 4.83 14.55
C VAL A 49 9.90 3.99 13.50
N VAL A 50 9.47 2.75 13.28
CA VAL A 50 10.05 1.89 12.23
C VAL A 50 9.84 2.48 10.84
N ALA A 51 8.66 3.06 10.58
CA ALA A 51 8.37 3.72 9.31
C ALA A 51 9.25 4.97 9.09
N GLU A 52 9.45 5.77 10.13
CA GLU A 52 10.32 6.96 10.09
C GLU A 52 11.78 6.57 9.80
N TYR A 53 12.35 5.63 10.56
CA TYR A 53 13.73 5.15 10.31
C TYR A 53 13.91 4.53 8.91
N ALA A 54 12.88 3.86 8.38
CA ALA A 54 12.96 3.28 7.04
C ALA A 54 12.92 4.33 5.93
N LEU A 55 12.42 5.54 6.20
CA LEU A 55 12.29 6.62 5.23
C LEU A 55 13.39 7.69 5.36
N ASP A 56 14.10 7.76 6.49
CA ASP A 56 15.04 8.85 6.83
C ASP A 56 16.09 9.11 5.72
N ASP A 57 16.69 8.04 5.19
CA ASP A 57 17.69 8.11 4.10
C ASP A 57 17.10 8.00 2.68
N ILE A 58 15.77 7.95 2.55
CA ILE A 58 15.12 7.86 1.24
C ILE A 58 14.82 9.27 0.71
N LEU A 59 15.57 9.67 -0.31
CA LEU A 59 15.45 11.00 -0.94
C LEU A 59 14.20 11.16 -1.82
N GLN A 60 13.56 10.06 -2.25
CA GLN A 60 12.35 10.12 -3.06
C GLN A 60 11.13 10.45 -2.18
N PRO A 61 10.13 11.21 -2.68
CA PRO A 61 8.93 11.55 -1.93
C PRO A 61 8.07 10.29 -1.75
N ILE A 62 8.26 9.59 -0.64
CA ILE A 62 7.57 8.36 -0.29
C ILE A 62 6.79 8.54 1.02
N GLY A 63 5.51 8.18 1.00
CA GLY A 63 4.64 8.14 2.17
C GLY A 63 4.19 6.71 2.50
N ILE A 64 4.09 6.40 3.80
CA ILE A 64 3.53 5.14 4.30
C ILE A 64 2.24 5.42 5.05
N ALA A 65 1.15 4.80 4.60
CA ALA A 65 -0.17 4.87 5.22
C ALA A 65 -0.64 3.47 5.67
N GLN A 66 -1.48 3.44 6.69
CA GLN A 66 -2.20 2.23 7.10
C GLN A 66 -3.66 2.33 6.66
N TYR A 67 -4.27 1.21 6.27
CA TYR A 67 -5.70 1.16 5.97
C TYR A 67 -6.50 0.63 7.15
N GLU A 68 -7.71 1.18 7.34
CA GLU A 68 -8.64 0.73 8.37
C GLU A 68 -9.76 -0.11 7.75
N PHE A 69 -9.67 -1.43 7.90
CA PHE A 69 -10.67 -2.37 7.36
C PHE A 69 -12.05 -2.20 8.03
N THR A 70 -12.07 -1.82 9.31
CA THR A 70 -13.31 -1.76 10.12
C THR A 70 -14.21 -0.57 9.78
N LYS A 71 -13.71 0.49 9.14
CA LYS A 71 -14.55 1.60 8.67
C LYS A 71 -15.32 1.25 7.40
N ILE A 72 -14.75 0.42 6.52
CA ILE A 72 -15.36 0.03 5.24
C ILE A 72 -16.54 -0.92 5.46
N LEU A 73 -16.47 -1.80 6.46
CA LEU A 73 -17.52 -2.79 6.74
C LEU A 73 -18.65 -2.29 7.64
N LYS A 74 -18.55 -1.08 8.22
CA LYS A 74 -19.56 -0.51 9.10
C LYS A 74 -20.59 0.27 8.29
N GLY A 75 -21.60 -0.43 7.78
CA GLY A 75 -22.74 0.20 7.12
C GLY A 75 -23.46 -0.78 6.20
N GLU A 76 -23.15 -0.71 4.91
CA GLU A 76 -23.95 -1.31 3.83
C GLU A 76 -23.52 -2.74 3.45
N PHE A 77 -22.28 -3.14 3.75
CA PHE A 77 -21.73 -4.41 3.28
C PHE A 77 -21.99 -5.60 4.23
N LYS A 78 -22.36 -5.37 5.50
CA LYS A 78 -22.59 -6.45 6.47
C LYS A 78 -23.67 -7.44 6.02
N ASN A 79 -24.69 -6.95 5.32
CA ASN A 79 -25.80 -7.77 4.85
C ASN A 79 -25.61 -8.32 3.42
N ASN A 80 -24.55 -7.89 2.72
CA ASN A 80 -24.25 -8.29 1.33
C ASN A 80 -22.99 -9.14 1.22
N LEU A 81 -22.29 -9.41 2.34
CA LEU A 81 -21.15 -10.31 2.35
C LEU A 81 -21.65 -11.76 2.39
N PRO A 82 -21.16 -12.64 1.50
CA PRO A 82 -21.48 -14.06 1.57
C PRO A 82 -20.97 -14.65 2.89
N THR A 83 -21.69 -15.64 3.39
CA THR A 83 -21.28 -16.46 4.54
C THR A 83 -20.06 -17.29 4.22
N ILE A 84 -19.37 -17.79 5.25
CA ILE A 84 -18.20 -18.65 5.07
C ILE A 84 -18.59 -19.91 4.29
N GLU A 85 -19.74 -20.49 4.64
CA GLU A 85 -20.29 -21.67 3.98
C GLU A 85 -20.57 -21.43 2.48
N GLU A 86 -21.12 -20.27 2.11
CA GLU A 86 -21.36 -19.92 0.70
C GLU A 86 -20.05 -19.75 -0.09
N ILE A 87 -19.01 -19.17 0.53
CA ILE A 87 -17.69 -19.03 -0.08
C ILE A 87 -17.05 -20.40 -0.32
N GLU A 88 -17.11 -21.30 0.67
CA GLU A 88 -16.54 -22.65 0.56
C GLU A 88 -17.24 -23.49 -0.52
N GLN A 89 -18.56 -23.37 -0.64
CA GLN A 89 -19.33 -24.09 -1.66
C GLN A 89 -18.99 -23.67 -3.10
N GLU A 90 -18.76 -22.37 -3.35
CA GLU A 90 -18.37 -21.88 -4.69
C GLU A 90 -16.90 -22.20 -5.03
N LEU A 91 -16.00 -22.28 -4.04
CA LEU A 91 -14.61 -22.69 -4.26
C LEU A 91 -14.44 -24.20 -4.47
N ALA A 92 -15.40 -25.00 -4.02
CA ALA A 92 -15.40 -26.46 -4.18
C ALA A 92 -16.00 -26.94 -5.52
N LYS A 93 -16.42 -26.01 -6.38
CA LYS A 93 -16.97 -26.24 -7.72
C LYS A 93 -15.87 -26.28 -8.78
#